data_AF-A0A0F8U4I6-F1
#
_entry.id   AF-A0A0F8U4I6-F1
#
_cell.length_a   1.000
_cell.length_b   1.000
_cell.length_c   1.000
_cell.angle_alpha   90.00
_cell.angle_beta   90.00
_cell.angle_gamma   90.00
#
_symmetry.space_group_name_H-M   'P 1'
#
loop_
_entity.id
_entity.type
_entity.pdbx_description
1 polymer ?
#
loop_
_entity_poly.entity_id
_entity_poly.type
_entity_poly.pdbx_seq_one_letter_code
_entity_poly.pdbx_strand_id
1 'polypeptide(L)'
;MKRFAAVSLAVLMLLTVFASAASAADVIEIRGPVYNGSDINDIIDTYGAGNTLTIDATKFAAFYYDIDDNVTTETLSIVKKPDTKGNVIGEGGIVYSTTIQNVAYEYENAADGWSNYSLIGFFAEKYIPINPDKADKLAKLVLDSDDKYTIRTGELLDLGEGYAIEAKQVDVDGEKVWLELSKDGEFVDDEIISVGTGTNTWEVELDDIQDEDDVVVLRVHVNQVFQGAVDSIAQIEGLWLIDYANAMTIESDDEFGELNDVSINGKTLTITNEDTFTLTRDDADEIAEGMFFKTADTSSNVLRFYVMKEITEPGTYELRGQVASGAGDFTWDATKFAGFYYDINDDVSTESLKVSGIKGNVIPEGGLVYSTTIENVDYEYSNAKANWGQYPVIGFFAEEYIPLNADKADKLAKLILDSDDKYTIRTGELLDLGEGYAIEARQ
;
A
#
# COMPACT_ATOMS: atom_id res chain seq x y z
N MET A 1 35.27 -29.75 36.58
CA MET A 1 34.50 -31.00 36.42
C MET A 1 33.02 -30.70 36.56
N LYS A 2 32.30 -30.83 35.43
CA LYS A 2 30.95 -31.39 35.25
C LYS A 2 29.77 -30.84 36.06
N ARG A 3 28.57 -30.63 35.50
CA ARG A 3 28.00 -30.53 34.14
C ARG A 3 26.47 -30.40 34.40
N PHE A 4 25.80 -29.49 33.67
CA PHE A 4 24.47 -29.62 33.05
C PHE A 4 23.22 -30.00 33.88
N ALA A 5 22.14 -29.24 33.67
CA ALA A 5 20.99 -29.75 32.88
C ALA A 5 20.12 -28.57 32.40
N ALA A 6 20.28 -28.24 31.11
CA ALA A 6 19.26 -27.58 30.30
C ALA A 6 18.19 -28.62 29.96
N VAL A 7 16.91 -28.25 30.05
CA VAL A 7 15.80 -29.11 29.65
C VAL A 7 15.54 -28.87 28.16
N SER A 8 15.98 -29.82 27.33
CA SER A 8 15.53 -29.96 25.95
C SER A 8 14.19 -30.70 25.94
N LEU A 9 13.16 -30.13 25.34
CA LEU A 9 11.98 -30.88 24.92
C LEU A 9 12.02 -31.02 23.40
N ALA A 10 12.65 -32.10 22.94
CA ALA A 10 12.53 -32.54 21.56
C ALA A 10 11.25 -33.37 21.43
N VAL A 11 10.26 -32.84 20.71
CA VAL A 11 9.12 -33.63 20.23
C VAL A 11 9.45 -34.06 18.80
N LEU A 12 9.71 -35.35 18.66
CA LEU A 12 9.86 -36.07 17.40
C LEU A 12 8.47 -36.22 16.76
N MET A 13 8.12 -35.35 15.80
CA MET A 13 7.04 -35.63 14.84
C MET A 13 7.65 -36.17 13.55
N LEU A 14 7.48 -37.48 13.35
CA LEU A 14 7.54 -38.10 12.03
C LEU A 14 6.34 -37.58 11.22
N LEU A 15 6.55 -36.51 10.48
CA LEU A 15 5.65 -36.08 9.41
C LEU A 15 6.13 -36.75 8.12
N THR A 16 5.36 -37.73 7.66
CA THR A 16 5.34 -38.12 6.26
C THR A 16 5.06 -36.87 5.43
N VAL A 17 6.06 -36.39 4.69
CA VAL A 17 5.91 -35.30 3.72
C VAL A 17 5.04 -35.82 2.59
N PHE A 18 3.73 -35.67 2.74
CA PHE A 18 2.91 -35.37 1.59
C PHE A 18 3.07 -33.87 1.40
N ALA A 19 3.83 -33.48 0.37
CA ALA A 19 3.68 -32.15 -0.19
C ALA A 19 2.27 -32.11 -0.79
N SER A 20 1.26 -31.88 0.04
CA SER A 20 0.09 -31.15 -0.44
C SER A 20 0.66 -29.84 -0.96
N ALA A 21 0.42 -29.53 -2.23
CA ALA A 21 0.60 -28.18 -2.75
C ALA A 21 0.10 -27.23 -1.66
N ALA A 22 1.03 -26.53 -1.01
CA ALA A 22 0.64 -25.51 -0.06
C ALA A 22 -0.20 -24.55 -0.90
N SER A 23 -1.48 -24.38 -0.58
CA SER A 23 -2.20 -23.23 -1.09
C SER A 23 -1.40 -22.05 -0.59
N ALA A 24 -0.61 -21.44 -1.47
CA ALA A 24 -0.03 -20.14 -1.19
C ALA A 24 -1.22 -19.28 -0.73
N ALA A 25 -1.05 -18.56 0.39
CA ALA A 25 -1.96 -17.46 0.64
C ALA A 25 -1.95 -16.61 -0.63
N ASP A 26 -3.12 -16.16 -1.10
CA ASP A 26 -3.18 -15.29 -2.27
C ASP A 26 -2.43 -13.99 -1.92
N VAL A 27 -1.16 -13.92 -2.32
CA VAL A 27 -0.33 -12.74 -2.14
C VAL A 27 -0.66 -11.78 -3.27
N ILE A 28 -1.07 -10.57 -2.93
CA ILE A 28 -1.32 -9.52 -3.90
C ILE A 28 -0.04 -8.70 -4.03
N GLU A 29 0.45 -8.62 -5.26
CA GLU A 29 1.59 -7.77 -5.62
C GLU A 29 1.08 -6.44 -6.16
N ILE A 30 1.45 -5.33 -5.51
CA ILE A 30 1.30 -3.99 -6.09
C ILE A 30 2.67 -3.58 -6.63
N ARG A 31 2.83 -3.57 -7.95
CA ARG A 31 4.09 -3.17 -8.60
C ARG A 31 4.16 -1.69 -8.98
N GLY A 32 5.37 -1.19 -9.13
CA GLY A 32 5.70 0.10 -9.72
C GLY A 32 5.98 0.01 -11.22
N PRO A 33 6.57 1.08 -11.80
CA PRO A 33 7.02 1.06 -13.18
C PRO A 33 8.17 0.08 -13.38
N VAL A 34 8.22 -0.49 -14.57
CA VAL A 34 9.29 -1.39 -15.00
C VAL A 34 10.46 -0.58 -15.54
N TYR A 35 11.66 -0.91 -15.09
CA TYR A 35 12.91 -0.35 -15.56
C TYR A 35 13.72 -1.41 -16.29
N ASN A 36 14.11 -1.14 -17.53
CA ASN A 36 14.86 -2.06 -18.37
C ASN A 36 16.10 -1.38 -18.96
N GLY A 37 17.27 -1.98 -18.79
CA GLY A 37 18.54 -1.50 -19.34
C GLY A 37 19.64 -2.57 -19.25
N SER A 38 20.88 -2.17 -19.51
CA SER A 38 22.03 -3.09 -19.46
C SER A 38 22.62 -3.25 -18.06
N ASP A 39 22.52 -2.21 -17.22
CA ASP A 39 22.88 -2.19 -15.81
C ASP A 39 22.16 -1.03 -15.08
N ILE A 40 22.35 -0.91 -13.75
CA ILE A 40 21.73 0.15 -12.94
C ILE A 40 22.09 1.56 -13.45
N ASN A 41 23.33 1.77 -13.91
CA ASN A 41 23.76 3.10 -14.36
C ASN A 41 23.06 3.50 -15.66
N ASP A 42 22.93 2.55 -16.60
CA ASP A 42 22.17 2.73 -17.85
C ASP A 42 20.68 3.01 -17.57
N ILE A 43 20.11 2.33 -16.60
CA ILE A 43 18.73 2.55 -16.14
C ILE A 43 18.56 3.95 -15.53
N ILE A 44 19.46 4.38 -14.63
CA ILE A 44 19.44 5.73 -14.06
C ILE A 44 19.61 6.78 -15.16
N ASP A 45 20.54 6.58 -16.10
CA ASP A 45 20.80 7.52 -17.18
C ASP A 45 19.60 7.60 -18.17
N THR A 46 18.80 6.54 -18.29
CA THR A 46 17.63 6.45 -19.18
C THR A 46 16.34 6.98 -18.55
N TYR A 47 16.03 6.59 -17.32
CA TYR A 47 14.74 6.87 -16.66
C TYR A 47 14.84 7.87 -15.52
N GLY A 48 16.05 8.14 -15.03
CA GLY A 48 16.32 9.04 -13.92
C GLY A 48 16.55 10.50 -14.34
N ALA A 49 16.83 11.32 -13.33
CA ALA A 49 17.23 12.71 -13.49
C ALA A 49 18.63 12.91 -12.88
N GLY A 50 19.63 13.12 -13.74
CA GLY A 50 21.02 13.24 -13.31
C GLY A 50 21.55 11.89 -12.79
N ASN A 51 21.83 11.81 -11.49
CA ASN A 51 22.40 10.61 -10.85
C ASN A 51 21.36 9.80 -10.06
N THR A 52 20.08 10.11 -10.21
CA THR A 52 19.03 9.52 -9.37
C THR A 52 17.85 9.07 -10.21
N LEU A 53 17.44 7.82 -10.01
CA LEU A 53 16.14 7.32 -10.41
C LEU A 53 15.18 7.46 -9.23
N THR A 54 14.10 8.24 -9.38
CA THR A 54 13.11 8.45 -8.31
C THR A 54 11.75 7.89 -8.70
N ILE A 55 11.20 7.11 -7.77
CA ILE A 55 9.88 6.51 -7.81
C ILE A 55 9.06 7.18 -6.69
N ASP A 56 8.01 7.89 -7.07
CA ASP A 56 7.07 8.55 -6.14
C ASP A 56 5.68 7.93 -6.28
N ALA A 57 4.72 8.39 -5.47
CA ALA A 57 3.35 7.88 -5.52
C ALA A 57 2.62 8.17 -6.84
N THR A 58 3.08 9.09 -7.68
CA THR A 58 2.47 9.25 -9.03
C THR A 58 2.80 8.08 -9.95
N LYS A 59 3.87 7.33 -9.64
CA LYS A 59 4.38 6.20 -10.42
C LYS A 59 4.14 4.85 -9.76
N PHE A 60 4.27 4.77 -8.44
CA PHE A 60 4.16 3.52 -7.69
C PHE A 60 2.87 3.47 -6.89
N ALA A 61 1.97 2.57 -7.29
CA ALA A 61 0.61 2.47 -6.78
C ALA A 61 0.51 2.07 -5.29
N ALA A 62 1.56 1.54 -4.69
CA ALA A 62 1.54 1.18 -3.28
C ALA A 62 1.64 2.42 -2.37
N PHE A 63 2.45 3.41 -2.75
CA PHE A 63 2.61 4.62 -1.92
C PHE A 63 1.31 5.39 -1.78
N TYR A 64 1.13 6.03 -0.63
CA TYR A 64 -0.04 6.84 -0.35
C TYR A 64 -0.17 7.98 -1.37
N TYR A 65 -1.39 8.19 -1.86
CA TYR A 65 -1.74 9.29 -2.75
C TYR A 65 -3.14 9.79 -2.40
N ASP A 66 -3.22 11.04 -1.97
CA ASP A 66 -4.49 11.75 -1.81
C ASP A 66 -4.89 12.36 -3.15
N ILE A 67 -5.99 11.88 -3.75
CA ILE A 67 -6.42 12.33 -5.08
C ILE A 67 -7.16 13.66 -5.06
N ASP A 68 -7.81 13.99 -3.95
CA ASP A 68 -8.60 15.21 -3.83
C ASP A 68 -7.68 16.42 -3.60
N ASP A 69 -6.66 16.26 -2.75
CA ASP A 69 -5.65 17.29 -2.50
C ASP A 69 -4.44 17.21 -3.45
N ASN A 70 -4.31 16.12 -4.22
CA ASN A 70 -3.12 15.82 -5.02
C ASN A 70 -1.84 15.84 -4.16
N VAL A 71 -1.89 15.15 -3.01
CA VAL A 71 -0.83 15.10 -1.99
C VAL A 71 -0.18 13.72 -1.92
N THR A 72 1.14 13.72 -1.84
CA THR A 72 1.98 12.52 -1.69
C THR A 72 3.14 12.85 -0.76
N THR A 73 3.64 11.87 -0.02
CA THR A 73 4.76 12.11 0.90
C THR A 73 6.00 11.28 0.59
N GLU A 74 5.81 10.08 0.01
CA GLU A 74 6.83 9.04 -0.11
C GLU A 74 7.58 9.08 -1.45
N THR A 75 8.88 8.81 -1.37
CA THR A 75 9.74 8.53 -2.53
C THR A 75 10.69 7.38 -2.19
N LEU A 76 10.94 6.52 -3.18
CA LEU A 76 12.03 5.57 -3.19
C LEU A 76 12.95 5.92 -4.36
N SER A 77 14.25 6.05 -4.08
CA SER A 77 15.23 6.43 -5.10
C SER A 77 16.40 5.46 -5.15
N ILE A 78 16.90 5.22 -6.37
CA ILE A 78 18.20 4.60 -6.60
C ILE A 78 19.16 5.70 -7.05
N VAL A 79 20.18 5.95 -6.23
CA VAL A 79 21.21 6.97 -6.43
C VAL A 79 22.50 6.31 -6.89
N LYS A 80 23.08 6.84 -7.96
CA LYS A 80 24.37 6.41 -8.51
C LYS A 80 25.51 6.71 -7.54
N LYS A 81 26.07 5.67 -6.92
CA LYS A 81 27.23 5.73 -6.03
C LYS A 81 28.48 5.17 -6.70
N PRO A 82 29.71 5.48 -6.23
CA PRO A 82 30.95 5.01 -6.84
C PRO A 82 31.07 3.48 -7.00
N ASP A 83 30.42 2.75 -6.11
CA ASP A 83 30.32 1.30 -5.98
C ASP A 83 29.06 0.71 -6.68
N THR A 84 28.19 1.56 -7.23
CA THR A 84 27.05 1.12 -8.06
C THR A 84 27.52 0.57 -9.41
N LYS A 85 27.35 -0.73 -9.64
CA LYS A 85 27.87 -1.42 -10.81
C LYS A 85 27.07 -2.66 -11.17
N GLY A 86 26.73 -2.82 -12.46
CA GLY A 86 25.97 -3.98 -12.91
C GLY A 86 24.59 -3.99 -12.26
N ASN A 87 24.28 -5.05 -11.53
CA ASN A 87 23.06 -5.21 -10.75
C ASN A 87 23.26 -4.94 -9.24
N VAL A 88 24.39 -4.33 -8.85
CA VAL A 88 24.67 -3.98 -7.45
C VAL A 88 24.50 -2.47 -7.24
N ILE A 89 23.61 -2.09 -6.32
CA ILE A 89 23.41 -0.75 -5.80
C ILE A 89 24.42 -0.52 -4.66
N GLY A 90 25.09 0.64 -4.68
CA GLY A 90 26.11 0.96 -3.68
C GLY A 90 25.54 1.33 -2.30
N GLU A 91 26.43 1.47 -1.32
CA GLU A 91 26.10 2.00 0.02
C GLU A 91 25.43 3.38 -0.07
N GLY A 92 24.31 3.54 0.65
CA GLY A 92 23.41 4.70 0.62
C GLY A 92 22.81 4.97 -0.76
N GLY A 93 22.84 3.98 -1.65
CA GLY A 93 22.33 4.04 -3.02
C GLY A 93 20.83 3.80 -3.12
N ILE A 94 20.20 3.16 -2.13
CA ILE A 94 18.76 3.11 -1.94
C ILE A 94 18.41 4.20 -0.92
N VAL A 95 17.50 5.10 -1.30
CA VAL A 95 17.05 6.20 -0.44
C VAL A 95 15.54 6.19 -0.42
N TYR A 96 14.96 5.75 0.70
CA TYR A 96 13.57 5.99 1.01
C TYR A 96 13.45 7.33 1.73
N SER A 97 12.52 8.18 1.32
CA SER A 97 12.25 9.44 2.00
C SER A 97 10.76 9.71 2.04
N THR A 98 10.30 10.17 3.20
CA THR A 98 8.93 10.63 3.38
C THR A 98 8.92 11.97 4.12
N THR A 99 8.05 12.88 3.71
CA THR A 99 7.95 14.23 4.28
C THR A 99 6.50 14.57 4.59
N ILE A 100 6.25 15.07 5.81
CA ILE A 100 4.92 15.51 6.24
C ILE A 100 4.33 16.48 5.22
N GLN A 101 3.11 16.19 4.81
CA GLN A 101 2.26 17.10 4.04
C GLN A 101 0.98 17.38 4.83
N ASN A 102 0.15 18.29 4.32
CA ASN A 102 -1.17 18.54 4.89
C ASN A 102 -2.24 18.16 3.87
N VAL A 103 -3.32 17.58 4.37
CA VAL A 103 -4.53 17.24 3.61
C VAL A 103 -5.74 17.88 4.28
N ALA A 104 -6.79 18.15 3.53
CA ALA A 104 -8.03 18.68 4.06
C ALA A 104 -8.69 17.69 5.03
N TYR A 105 -9.45 18.21 5.98
CA TYR A 105 -10.41 17.37 6.71
C TYR A 105 -11.56 17.02 5.79
N GLU A 106 -12.16 15.84 5.95
CA GLU A 106 -13.39 15.51 5.20
C GLU A 106 -14.49 16.54 5.50
N TYR A 107 -14.64 16.92 6.77
CA TYR A 107 -15.45 18.07 7.17
C TYR A 107 -14.67 19.37 6.98
N GLU A 108 -14.76 19.97 5.78
CA GLU A 108 -14.12 21.26 5.50
C GLU A 108 -14.95 22.46 6.00
N ASN A 109 -14.44 23.14 7.02
CA ASN A 109 -14.97 24.41 7.48
C ASN A 109 -13.86 25.29 8.08
N ALA A 110 -13.16 26.01 7.21
CA ALA A 110 -12.05 26.88 7.61
C ALA A 110 -12.44 27.99 8.60
N ALA A 111 -13.71 28.40 8.65
CA ALA A 111 -14.18 29.41 9.61
C ALA A 111 -14.18 28.87 11.05
N ASP A 112 -14.37 27.56 11.22
CA ASP A 112 -14.43 26.86 12.50
C ASP A 112 -13.14 26.07 12.80
N GLY A 113 -12.06 26.37 12.07
CA GLY A 113 -10.74 25.76 12.26
C GLY A 113 -10.55 24.40 11.57
N TRP A 114 -11.48 23.96 10.73
CA TRP A 114 -11.40 22.72 9.98
C TRP A 114 -10.87 22.98 8.57
N SER A 115 -9.57 23.24 8.46
CA SER A 115 -8.92 23.39 7.16
C SER A 115 -8.15 22.14 6.77
N ASN A 116 -7.10 21.78 7.51
CA ASN A 116 -6.19 20.69 7.15
C ASN A 116 -5.58 20.05 8.40
N TYR A 117 -5.23 18.78 8.30
CA TYR A 117 -4.36 18.08 9.27
C TYR A 117 -3.09 17.56 8.58
N SER A 118 -2.09 17.24 9.39
CA SER A 118 -0.82 16.69 8.92
C SER A 118 -0.90 15.19 8.63
N LEU A 119 -0.19 14.76 7.62
CA LEU A 119 -0.21 13.41 7.08
C LEU A 119 1.21 13.01 6.68
N ILE A 120 1.53 11.73 6.90
CA ILE A 120 2.71 11.12 6.32
C ILE A 120 2.44 9.67 5.90
N GLY A 121 2.85 9.30 4.68
CA GLY A 121 2.96 7.92 4.26
C GLY A 121 4.24 7.30 4.82
N PHE A 122 4.14 6.11 5.39
CA PHE A 122 5.28 5.35 5.90
C PHE A 122 5.18 3.90 5.43
N PHE A 123 6.07 3.49 4.53
CA PHE A 123 6.12 2.15 3.91
C PHE A 123 4.79 1.70 3.28
N ALA A 124 4.21 2.59 2.47
CA ALA A 124 2.94 2.42 1.77
C ALA A 124 1.68 2.46 2.66
N GLU A 125 1.81 2.91 3.91
CA GLU A 125 0.68 3.06 4.82
C GLU A 125 0.47 4.52 5.26
N LYS A 126 -0.80 4.92 5.43
CA LYS A 126 -1.20 6.22 5.95
C LYS A 126 -0.92 6.32 7.46
N TYR A 127 -0.26 7.39 7.88
CA TYR A 127 -0.06 7.78 9.28
C TYR A 127 -0.31 9.27 9.47
N ILE A 128 -0.63 9.62 10.72
CA ILE A 128 -0.76 11.00 11.19
C ILE A 128 0.43 11.30 12.10
N PRO A 129 1.26 12.30 11.77
CA PRO A 129 2.24 12.83 12.71
C PRO A 129 1.52 13.46 13.90
N ILE A 130 1.77 12.97 15.12
CA ILE A 130 1.15 13.53 16.34
C ILE A 130 1.69 14.93 16.66
N ASN A 131 2.86 15.26 16.12
CA ASN A 131 3.39 16.61 16.07
C ASN A 131 3.65 16.99 14.59
N PRO A 132 3.04 18.07 14.07
CA PRO A 132 3.09 18.42 12.64
C PRO A 132 4.49 18.82 12.15
N ASP A 133 5.45 19.05 13.05
CA ASP A 133 6.84 19.38 12.74
C ASP A 133 7.81 18.21 12.87
N LYS A 134 7.34 17.02 13.29
CA LYS A 134 8.16 15.83 13.60
C LYS A 134 7.65 14.59 12.89
N ALA A 135 8.41 14.08 11.94
CA ALA A 135 8.04 12.92 11.13
C ALA A 135 8.28 11.57 11.81
N ASP A 136 8.91 11.58 12.99
CA ASP A 136 9.29 10.40 13.77
C ASP A 136 8.21 9.94 14.74
N LYS A 137 7.14 10.70 14.99
CA LYS A 137 6.11 10.33 15.97
C LYS A 137 4.75 10.22 15.32
N LEU A 138 4.26 8.99 15.18
CA LEU A 138 3.16 8.65 14.27
C LEU A 138 2.03 7.93 15.00
N ALA A 139 0.80 8.16 14.57
CA ALA A 139 -0.39 7.41 14.96
C ALA A 139 -1.22 7.03 13.72
N LYS A 140 -2.08 6.03 13.85
CA LYS A 140 -3.05 5.69 12.81
C LYS A 140 -4.25 6.65 12.85
N LEU A 141 -4.81 6.95 11.69
CA LEU A 141 -6.09 7.65 11.59
C LEU A 141 -7.22 6.65 11.81
N VAL A 142 -8.08 6.90 12.80
CA VAL A 142 -9.26 6.07 13.08
C VAL A 142 -10.45 6.59 12.29
N LEU A 143 -10.65 7.91 12.28
CA LEU A 143 -11.82 8.54 11.68
C LEU A 143 -11.48 9.93 11.14
N ASP A 144 -12.03 10.26 9.97
CA ASP A 144 -12.07 11.59 9.36
C ASP A 144 -13.38 11.64 8.55
N SER A 145 -14.37 12.41 9.02
CA SER A 145 -15.75 12.29 8.53
C SER A 145 -16.56 13.58 8.65
N ASP A 146 -17.35 13.86 7.62
CA ASP A 146 -18.38 14.90 7.58
C ASP A 146 -19.81 14.36 7.77
N ASP A 147 -19.95 13.07 8.12
CA ASP A 147 -21.25 12.44 8.31
C ASP A 147 -22.01 13.02 9.50
N LYS A 148 -23.35 12.96 9.41
CA LYS A 148 -24.27 13.43 10.45
C LYS A 148 -24.60 12.33 11.43
N TYR A 149 -24.21 12.52 12.68
CA TYR A 149 -24.57 11.65 13.79
C TYR A 149 -25.52 12.35 14.74
N THR A 150 -26.44 11.59 15.34
CA THR A 150 -27.34 12.10 16.38
C THR A 150 -27.15 11.25 17.63
N ILE A 151 -26.73 11.89 18.72
CA ILE A 151 -26.45 11.24 20.00
C ILE A 151 -27.52 11.70 20.99
N ARG A 152 -28.28 10.76 21.54
CA ARG A 152 -29.20 11.05 22.64
C ARG A 152 -28.42 11.08 23.95
N THR A 153 -28.85 11.93 24.89
CA THR A 153 -28.18 11.99 26.19
C THR A 153 -28.15 10.61 26.88
N GLY A 154 -26.96 10.16 27.29
CA GLY A 154 -26.73 8.85 27.87
C GLY A 154 -26.43 7.71 26.88
N GLU A 155 -26.43 7.99 25.58
CA GLU A 155 -26.04 7.04 24.54
C GLU A 155 -24.59 7.29 24.08
N LEU A 156 -23.91 6.20 23.73
CA LEU A 156 -22.55 6.22 23.20
C LEU A 156 -22.59 6.18 21.67
N LEU A 157 -21.81 7.05 21.03
CA LEU A 157 -21.41 6.91 19.64
C LEU A 157 -20.04 6.23 19.59
N ASP A 158 -20.01 5.00 19.10
CA ASP A 158 -18.77 4.26 18.82
C ASP A 158 -18.07 4.89 17.61
N LEU A 159 -16.80 5.26 17.80
CA LEU A 159 -15.94 5.87 16.78
C LEU A 159 -14.98 4.85 16.15
N GLY A 160 -14.96 3.61 16.64
CA GLY A 160 -14.03 2.57 16.21
C GLY A 160 -12.86 2.39 17.17
N GLU A 161 -12.20 1.23 17.08
CA GLU A 161 -11.01 0.87 17.86
C GLU A 161 -11.16 1.06 19.39
N GLY A 162 -12.39 0.99 19.92
CA GLY A 162 -12.67 1.18 21.35
C GLY A 162 -12.85 2.63 21.79
N TYR A 163 -12.76 3.61 20.88
CA TYR A 163 -13.07 5.00 21.15
C TYR A 163 -14.57 5.26 21.07
N ALA A 164 -15.11 6.03 22.00
CA ALA A 164 -16.52 6.44 21.97
C ALA A 164 -16.75 7.81 22.60
N ILE A 165 -17.71 8.55 22.06
CA ILE A 165 -18.19 9.80 22.67
C ILE A 165 -19.61 9.65 23.22
N GLU A 166 -19.85 10.22 24.41
CA GLU A 166 -21.16 10.26 25.06
C GLU A 166 -21.65 11.70 25.17
N ALA A 167 -22.91 11.96 24.81
CA ALA A 167 -23.57 13.19 25.23
C ALA A 167 -24.08 13.01 26.66
N LYS A 168 -23.37 13.52 27.67
CA LYS A 168 -23.76 13.36 29.08
C LYS A 168 -25.04 14.12 29.37
N GLN A 169 -25.07 15.40 29.01
CA GLN A 169 -26.17 16.31 29.31
C GLN A 169 -26.29 17.39 28.25
N VAL A 170 -27.51 17.92 28.13
CA VAL A 170 -27.81 19.15 27.40
C VAL A 170 -28.37 20.15 28.41
N ASP A 171 -27.99 21.41 28.27
CA ASP A 171 -28.48 22.44 29.18
C ASP A 171 -29.97 22.73 28.98
N VAL A 172 -30.57 23.40 29.95
CA VAL A 172 -32.03 23.64 29.95
C VAL A 172 -32.50 24.50 28.79
N ASP A 173 -31.62 25.37 28.27
CA ASP A 173 -31.92 26.30 27.18
C ASP A 173 -31.72 25.64 25.80
N GLY A 174 -31.02 24.50 25.73
CA GLY A 174 -30.75 23.76 24.50
C GLY A 174 -29.66 24.39 23.64
N GLU A 175 -28.75 25.13 24.27
CA GLU A 175 -27.65 25.86 23.65
C GLU A 175 -26.29 25.23 23.98
N LYS A 176 -26.22 24.29 24.93
CA LYS A 176 -24.97 23.64 25.33
C LYS A 176 -25.11 22.13 25.47
N VAL A 177 -24.03 21.43 25.14
CA VAL A 177 -23.89 19.99 25.36
C VAL A 177 -22.62 19.70 26.14
N TRP A 178 -22.69 18.78 27.10
CA TRP A 178 -21.54 18.20 27.78
C TRP A 178 -21.20 16.87 27.11
N LEU A 179 -20.05 16.81 26.44
CA LEU A 179 -19.53 15.60 25.81
C LEU A 179 -18.41 14.99 26.66
N GLU A 180 -18.30 13.66 26.62
CA GLU A 180 -17.24 12.87 27.26
C GLU A 180 -16.65 11.90 26.23
N LEU A 181 -15.32 11.83 26.17
CA LEU A 181 -14.57 10.87 25.37
C LEU A 181 -14.13 9.73 26.28
N SER A 182 -14.27 8.51 25.79
CA SER A 182 -13.78 7.30 26.44
C SER A 182 -12.99 6.42 25.48
N LYS A 183 -12.03 5.67 26.02
CA LYS A 183 -11.29 4.60 25.34
C LYS A 183 -11.46 3.31 26.14
N ASP A 184 -12.00 2.28 25.50
CA ASP A 184 -12.31 0.98 26.13
C ASP A 184 -13.22 1.11 27.37
N GLY A 185 -14.07 2.15 27.37
CA GLY A 185 -14.98 2.47 28.48
C GLY A 185 -14.34 3.24 29.64
N GLU A 186 -13.03 3.52 29.59
CA GLU A 186 -12.34 4.37 30.56
C GLU A 186 -12.40 5.83 30.12
N PHE A 187 -12.58 6.73 31.08
CA PHE A 187 -12.65 8.18 30.87
C PHE A 187 -11.32 8.72 30.32
N VAL A 188 -11.40 9.56 29.29
CA VAL A 188 -10.24 10.27 28.72
C VAL A 188 -10.32 11.76 29.02
N ASP A 189 -11.36 12.42 28.50
CA ASP A 189 -11.57 13.87 28.65
C ASP A 189 -13.05 14.25 28.48
N ASP A 190 -13.44 15.44 28.92
CA ASP A 190 -14.79 15.97 28.79
C ASP A 190 -14.84 17.49 28.61
N GLU A 191 -15.84 17.98 27.87
CA GLU A 191 -15.99 19.43 27.64
C GLU A 191 -17.45 19.85 27.49
N ILE A 192 -17.75 21.10 27.87
CA ILE A 192 -19.05 21.74 27.67
C ILE A 192 -18.99 22.66 26.46
N ILE A 193 -19.57 22.22 25.35
CA ILE A 193 -19.61 22.95 24.09
C ILE A 193 -20.86 23.84 24.05
N SER A 194 -20.67 25.13 23.75
CA SER A 194 -21.77 26.07 23.54
C SER A 194 -22.03 26.24 22.04
N VAL A 195 -23.22 25.84 21.59
CA VAL A 195 -23.59 25.79 20.18
C VAL A 195 -24.34 27.06 19.79
N GLY A 196 -23.81 27.75 18.76
CA GLY A 196 -24.38 29.01 18.26
C GLY A 196 -23.76 30.27 18.86
N THR A 197 -22.85 30.14 19.83
CA THR A 197 -21.98 31.23 20.31
C THR A 197 -20.57 30.72 20.54
N GLY A 198 -19.57 31.31 19.88
CA GLY A 198 -18.17 30.87 20.02
C GLY A 198 -17.81 29.77 19.02
N THR A 199 -16.93 28.86 19.43
CA THR A 199 -16.56 27.68 18.64
C THR A 199 -17.49 26.52 18.97
N ASN A 200 -18.00 25.88 17.92
CA ASN A 200 -18.78 24.65 18.02
C ASN A 200 -17.88 23.39 18.03
N THR A 201 -16.57 23.58 17.97
CA THR A 201 -15.56 22.52 17.92
C THR A 201 -14.98 22.27 19.31
N TRP A 202 -14.97 21.00 19.71
CA TRP A 202 -14.16 20.50 20.82
C TRP A 202 -12.91 19.83 20.26
N GLU A 203 -11.74 20.22 20.78
CA GLU A 203 -10.44 19.59 20.51
C GLU A 203 -9.95 18.96 21.81
N VAL A 204 -9.68 17.66 21.78
CA VAL A 204 -9.08 16.96 22.91
C VAL A 204 -7.57 17.00 22.73
N GLU A 205 -6.91 17.71 23.63
CA GLU A 205 -5.44 17.79 23.70
C GLU A 205 -4.97 16.93 24.87
N LEU A 206 -4.03 16.03 24.61
CA LEU A 206 -3.45 15.14 25.62
C LEU A 206 -1.93 15.32 25.70
N ASP A 207 -1.42 15.18 26.93
CA ASP A 207 0.00 15.25 27.25
C ASP A 207 0.65 13.87 27.34
N ASP A 208 1.98 13.83 27.36
CA ASP A 208 2.79 12.62 27.55
C ASP A 208 2.53 11.50 26.51
N ILE A 209 2.12 11.85 25.28
CA ILE A 209 1.96 10.87 24.18
C ILE A 209 3.26 10.81 23.39
N GLN A 210 4.01 9.72 23.55
CA GLN A 210 5.31 9.54 22.90
C GLN A 210 6.25 10.75 23.17
N ASP A 211 6.29 11.25 24.40
CA ASP A 211 7.07 12.45 24.80
C ASP A 211 6.67 13.78 24.11
N GLU A 212 5.46 13.86 23.55
CA GLU A 212 4.85 15.11 23.10
C GLU A 212 3.69 15.53 24.02
N ASP A 213 3.59 16.83 24.24
CA ASP A 213 2.49 17.49 24.97
C ASP A 213 1.58 18.25 24.01
N ASP A 214 0.40 18.65 24.47
CA ASP A 214 -0.60 19.40 23.69
C ASP A 214 -0.97 18.69 22.35
N VAL A 215 -1.03 17.35 22.35
CA VAL A 215 -1.34 16.56 21.14
C VAL A 215 -2.84 16.52 20.92
N VAL A 216 -3.31 17.10 19.80
CA VAL A 216 -4.72 17.02 19.38
C VAL A 216 -5.03 15.59 18.93
N VAL A 217 -5.81 14.85 19.72
CA VAL A 217 -6.15 13.45 19.43
C VAL A 217 -7.55 13.25 18.85
N LEU A 218 -8.47 14.16 19.17
CA LEU A 218 -9.86 14.14 18.70
C LEU A 218 -10.30 15.58 18.38
N ARG A 219 -11.04 15.74 17.29
CA ARG A 219 -11.83 16.94 17.00
C ARG A 219 -13.29 16.56 16.77
N VAL A 220 -14.21 17.28 17.41
CA VAL A 220 -15.66 17.07 17.27
C VAL A 220 -16.33 18.39 17.01
N HIS A 221 -17.03 18.52 15.89
CA HIS A 221 -17.87 19.67 15.61
C HIS A 221 -19.35 19.36 15.91
N VAL A 222 -19.92 20.13 16.84
CA VAL A 222 -21.33 20.02 17.22
C VAL A 222 -22.16 20.97 16.36
N ASN A 223 -22.92 20.41 15.41
CA ASN A 223 -23.74 21.19 14.50
C ASN A 223 -24.88 21.92 15.24
N GLN A 224 -25.64 21.18 16.04
CA GLN A 224 -26.77 21.71 16.81
C GLN A 224 -27.12 20.81 17.98
N VAL A 225 -27.83 21.39 18.94
CA VAL A 225 -28.39 20.67 20.09
C VAL A 225 -29.89 20.88 20.10
N PHE A 226 -30.64 19.85 20.51
CA PHE A 226 -32.09 19.94 20.62
C PHE A 226 -32.56 19.46 21.98
N GLN A 227 -33.24 20.34 22.69
CA GLN A 227 -33.89 20.08 23.97
C GLN A 227 -35.37 19.74 23.74
N GLY A 228 -35.69 18.46 23.68
CA GLY A 228 -37.07 17.97 23.56
C GLY A 228 -37.77 17.85 24.91
N ALA A 229 -39.09 17.61 24.88
CA ALA A 229 -39.89 17.41 26.10
C ALA A 229 -39.58 16.10 26.84
N VAL A 230 -38.98 15.14 26.14
CA VAL A 230 -38.64 13.80 26.65
C VAL A 230 -37.17 13.51 26.43
N ASP A 231 -36.66 13.87 25.24
CA ASP A 231 -35.30 13.55 24.81
C ASP A 231 -34.51 14.81 24.49
N SER A 232 -33.27 14.81 24.96
CA SER A 232 -32.25 15.77 24.56
C SER A 232 -31.28 15.06 23.63
N ILE A 233 -30.93 15.70 22.51
CA ILE A 233 -30.01 15.15 21.51
C ILE A 233 -28.97 16.19 21.10
N ALA A 234 -27.77 15.71 20.78
CA ALA A 234 -26.73 16.48 20.11
C ALA A 234 -26.53 15.94 18.70
N GLN A 235 -26.44 16.82 17.72
CA GLN A 235 -26.10 16.47 16.34
C GLN A 235 -24.64 16.83 16.08
N ILE A 236 -23.87 15.83 15.69
CA ILE A 236 -22.46 15.94 15.32
C ILE A 236 -22.37 15.92 13.78
N GLU A 237 -21.52 16.78 13.23
CA GLU A 237 -21.19 16.85 11.80
C GLU A 237 -19.76 17.37 11.73
N GLY A 238 -18.79 16.48 11.50
CA GLY A 238 -17.36 16.77 11.65
C GLY A 238 -16.73 15.99 12.81
N LEU A 239 -16.02 14.92 12.47
CA LEU A 239 -15.26 14.07 13.39
C LEU A 239 -13.89 13.78 12.81
N TRP A 240 -12.85 13.92 13.64
CA TRP A 240 -11.49 13.49 13.31
C TRP A 240 -10.84 12.88 14.54
N LEU A 241 -10.24 11.70 14.40
CA LEU A 241 -9.68 10.92 15.51
C LEU A 241 -8.44 10.13 15.07
N ILE A 242 -7.40 10.18 15.89
CA ILE A 242 -6.23 9.30 15.79
C ILE A 242 -6.19 8.26 16.91
N ASP A 243 -5.61 7.10 16.62
CA ASP A 243 -5.37 6.05 17.61
C ASP A 243 -4.11 6.38 18.42
N TYR A 244 -4.23 7.42 19.24
CA TYR A 244 -3.12 7.92 20.05
C TYR A 244 -2.62 6.88 21.07
N ALA A 245 -3.46 5.90 21.42
CA ALA A 245 -3.11 4.85 22.37
C ALA A 245 -2.04 3.89 21.82
N ASN A 246 -1.97 3.74 20.49
CA ASN A 246 -0.95 2.95 19.80
C ASN A 246 -0.02 3.82 18.95
N ALA A 247 0.14 5.10 19.32
CA ALA A 247 1.17 5.95 18.71
C ALA A 247 2.57 5.33 18.89
N MET A 248 3.46 5.59 17.94
CA MET A 248 4.82 5.04 17.88
C MET A 248 5.84 6.15 17.65
N THR A 249 7.09 5.89 18.05
CA THR A 249 8.26 6.72 17.73
C THR A 249 9.21 5.91 16.84
N ILE A 250 9.74 6.53 15.80
CA ILE A 250 10.82 6.04 14.94
C ILE A 250 12.12 6.64 15.47
N GLU A 251 13.05 5.79 15.86
CA GLU A 251 14.33 6.20 16.41
C GLU A 251 15.43 6.18 15.33
N SER A 252 16.52 6.90 15.55
CA SER A 252 17.65 6.92 14.60
C SER A 252 18.45 5.61 14.58
N ASP A 253 18.22 4.70 15.54
CA ASP A 253 18.80 3.36 15.59
C ASP A 253 17.82 2.25 15.19
N ASP A 254 16.63 2.61 14.71
CA ASP A 254 15.72 1.63 14.09
C ASP A 254 16.28 1.15 12.74
N GLU A 255 16.03 -0.12 12.43
CA GLU A 255 16.43 -0.77 11.17
C GLU A 255 15.20 -1.40 10.51
N PHE A 256 15.00 -1.12 9.22
CA PHE A 256 13.88 -1.65 8.43
C PHE A 256 14.42 -2.47 7.26
N GLY A 257 14.71 -3.75 7.50
CA GLY A 257 15.32 -4.63 6.49
C GLY A 257 16.66 -4.09 6.02
N GLU A 258 16.80 -3.89 4.71
CA GLU A 258 17.99 -3.33 4.06
C GLU A 258 18.01 -1.78 4.10
N LEU A 259 16.97 -1.14 4.63
CA LEU A 259 16.93 0.29 4.94
C LEU A 259 17.18 0.50 6.43
N ASN A 260 18.46 0.68 6.78
CA ASN A 260 18.96 0.58 8.15
C ASN A 260 19.78 1.79 8.64
N ASP A 261 19.91 2.85 7.84
CA ASP A 261 20.46 4.15 8.26
C ASP A 261 19.35 5.21 8.29
N VAL A 262 18.74 5.40 9.47
CA VAL A 262 17.62 6.32 9.67
C VAL A 262 18.12 7.74 10.00
N SER A 263 17.70 8.71 9.19
CA SER A 263 17.94 10.14 9.41
C SER A 263 16.62 10.89 9.61
N ILE A 264 16.48 11.49 10.79
CA ILE A 264 15.32 12.28 11.21
C ILE A 264 15.67 13.77 11.10
N ASN A 265 14.95 14.50 10.25
CA ASN A 265 15.17 15.94 10.05
C ASN A 265 13.84 16.71 10.11
N GLY A 266 13.33 16.90 11.33
CA GLY A 266 12.04 17.56 11.57
C GLY A 266 10.92 16.85 10.81
N LYS A 267 10.37 17.50 9.79
CA LYS A 267 9.25 16.99 8.98
C LYS A 267 9.62 15.89 7.97
N THR A 268 10.90 15.52 7.86
CA THR A 268 11.36 14.56 6.85
C THR A 268 12.10 13.40 7.51
N LEU A 269 11.68 12.18 7.17
CA LEU A 269 12.46 10.97 7.38
C LEU A 269 13.21 10.61 6.10
N THR A 270 14.46 10.20 6.23
CA THR A 270 15.25 9.61 5.14
C THR A 270 15.90 8.35 5.68
N ILE A 271 15.70 7.22 5.01
CA ILE A 271 16.26 5.93 5.41
C ILE A 271 17.06 5.39 4.23
N THR A 272 18.32 5.01 4.48
CA THR A 272 19.21 4.48 3.44
C THR A 272 19.80 3.13 3.81
N ASN A 273 20.34 2.43 2.83
CA ASN A 273 21.06 1.17 3.04
C ASN A 273 22.51 1.42 3.45
N GLU A 274 22.97 0.84 4.56
CA GLU A 274 24.37 0.91 5.00
C GLU A 274 25.33 0.03 4.17
N ASP A 275 24.81 -1.05 3.56
CA ASP A 275 25.58 -2.01 2.77
C ASP A 275 25.13 -2.03 1.30
N THR A 276 25.93 -2.63 0.42
CA THR A 276 25.53 -2.79 -0.99
C THR A 276 24.33 -3.71 -1.14
N PHE A 277 23.39 -3.36 -2.00
CA PHE A 277 22.21 -4.16 -2.32
C PHE A 277 22.32 -4.79 -3.71
N THR A 278 22.07 -6.08 -3.86
CA THR A 278 22.13 -6.75 -5.17
C THR A 278 20.72 -7.03 -5.68
N LEU A 279 20.42 -6.58 -6.90
CA LEU A 279 19.23 -6.98 -7.65
C LEU A 279 19.49 -8.38 -8.23
N THR A 280 19.18 -9.41 -7.46
CA THR A 280 19.36 -10.82 -7.81
C THR A 280 18.39 -11.15 -8.93
N ARG A 281 18.91 -11.59 -10.08
CA ARG A 281 18.05 -11.96 -11.22
C ARG A 281 17.23 -13.19 -10.87
N ASP A 282 16.01 -13.24 -11.40
CA ASP A 282 15.05 -14.30 -11.11
C ASP A 282 14.67 -14.36 -9.62
N ASP A 283 14.60 -13.19 -8.96
CA ASP A 283 14.32 -13.12 -7.54
C ASP A 283 13.50 -11.86 -7.17
N ALA A 284 12.96 -11.89 -5.96
CA ALA A 284 12.39 -10.73 -5.27
C ALA A 284 13.24 -10.44 -4.02
N ASP A 285 14.13 -9.46 -4.12
CA ASP A 285 14.98 -9.05 -2.99
C ASP A 285 14.21 -8.05 -2.11
N GLU A 286 14.03 -8.35 -0.82
CA GLU A 286 13.31 -7.48 0.12
C GLU A 286 14.11 -6.20 0.41
N ILE A 287 13.44 -5.06 0.35
CA ILE A 287 13.99 -3.75 0.71
C ILE A 287 13.70 -3.48 2.20
N ALA A 288 12.41 -3.40 2.54
CA ALA A 288 11.92 -3.07 3.88
C ALA A 288 10.40 -3.27 3.96
N GLU A 289 9.89 -3.74 5.10
CA GLU A 289 8.45 -3.71 5.43
C GLU A 289 7.55 -4.24 4.29
N GLY A 290 7.89 -5.39 3.69
CA GLY A 290 7.10 -5.97 2.60
C GLY A 290 7.23 -5.26 1.24
N MET A 291 8.14 -4.31 1.10
CA MET A 291 8.57 -3.77 -0.19
C MET A 291 9.78 -4.53 -0.73
N PHE A 292 9.79 -4.81 -2.03
CA PHE A 292 10.81 -5.62 -2.70
C PHE A 292 11.23 -4.98 -4.02
N PHE A 293 12.41 -5.35 -4.52
CA PHE A 293 12.71 -5.27 -5.94
C PHE A 293 12.51 -6.65 -6.58
N LYS A 294 11.57 -6.75 -7.53
CA LYS A 294 11.43 -7.94 -8.38
C LYS A 294 12.31 -7.77 -9.61
N THR A 295 13.20 -8.73 -9.85
CA THR A 295 14.15 -8.68 -10.97
C THR A 295 13.95 -9.86 -11.92
N ALA A 296 13.87 -9.59 -13.22
CA ALA A 296 13.61 -10.57 -14.26
C ALA A 296 14.73 -11.63 -14.38
N ASP A 297 14.36 -12.86 -14.75
CA ASP A 297 15.32 -13.84 -15.25
C ASP A 297 15.82 -13.40 -16.64
N THR A 298 17.03 -12.88 -16.66
CA THR A 298 17.64 -12.32 -17.87
C THR A 298 19.13 -12.63 -17.92
N SER A 299 19.71 -12.59 -19.11
CA SER A 299 21.16 -12.68 -19.23
C SER A 299 21.87 -11.47 -18.60
N SER A 300 23.14 -11.61 -18.24
CA SER A 300 23.86 -10.57 -17.46
C SER A 300 24.05 -9.21 -18.15
N ASN A 301 23.75 -9.10 -19.44
CA ASN A 301 23.76 -7.88 -20.23
C ASN A 301 22.40 -7.17 -20.32
N VAL A 302 21.38 -7.73 -19.68
CA VAL A 302 20.07 -7.13 -19.47
C VAL A 302 19.82 -7.12 -17.96
N LEU A 303 19.22 -6.04 -17.49
CA LEU A 303 18.74 -5.88 -16.13
C LEU A 303 17.35 -5.26 -16.26
N ARG A 304 16.35 -5.99 -15.79
CA ARG A 304 14.98 -5.52 -15.76
C ARG A 304 14.42 -5.75 -14.37
N PHE A 305 13.86 -4.71 -13.77
CA PHE A 305 13.28 -4.79 -12.44
C PHE A 305 12.15 -3.78 -12.25
N TYR A 306 11.36 -3.99 -11.21
CA TYR A 306 10.46 -2.98 -10.63
C TYR A 306 10.45 -3.08 -9.11
N VAL A 307 10.05 -2.00 -8.44
CA VAL A 307 9.70 -2.06 -7.02
C VAL A 307 8.28 -2.61 -6.87
N MET A 308 8.01 -3.37 -5.83
CA MET A 308 6.68 -3.88 -5.49
C MET A 308 6.43 -3.88 -3.98
N LYS A 309 5.16 -3.92 -3.59
CA LYS A 309 4.69 -4.14 -2.22
C LYS A 309 3.86 -5.42 -2.21
N GLU A 310 4.18 -6.34 -1.32
CA GLU A 310 3.38 -7.53 -1.05
C GLU A 310 2.29 -7.24 -0.04
N ILE A 311 1.10 -7.75 -0.30
CA ILE A 311 -0.04 -7.75 0.60
C ILE A 311 -0.48 -9.18 0.80
N THR A 312 -0.41 -9.63 2.05
CA THR A 312 -0.74 -11.01 2.46
C THR A 312 -2.05 -11.10 3.24
N GLU A 313 -2.56 -9.96 3.71
CA GLU A 313 -3.83 -9.90 4.40
C GLU A 313 -5.00 -10.14 3.44
N PRO A 314 -6.06 -10.83 3.87
CA PRO A 314 -7.23 -11.06 3.04
C PRO A 314 -8.06 -9.78 2.94
N GLY A 315 -8.46 -9.42 1.72
CA GLY A 315 -9.25 -8.21 1.52
C GLY A 315 -9.51 -7.89 0.06
N THR A 316 -10.22 -6.79 -0.15
CA THR A 316 -10.29 -6.14 -1.47
C THR A 316 -9.32 -4.98 -1.45
N TYR A 317 -8.41 -4.95 -2.42
CA TYR A 317 -7.38 -3.93 -2.53
C TYR A 317 -7.53 -3.17 -3.84
N GLU A 318 -7.21 -1.88 -3.82
CA GLU A 318 -7.18 -1.04 -5.00
C GLU A 318 -5.76 -1.03 -5.58
N LEU A 319 -5.64 -1.36 -6.86
CA LEU A 319 -4.43 -1.07 -7.63
C LEU A 319 -4.73 0.12 -8.53
N ARG A 320 -4.05 1.24 -8.31
CA ARG A 320 -4.22 2.44 -9.14
C ARG A 320 -3.33 2.42 -10.38
N GLY A 321 -3.76 3.17 -11.40
CA GLY A 321 -2.88 3.61 -12.48
C GLY A 321 -2.16 4.92 -12.14
N GLN A 322 -1.24 5.32 -13.02
CA GLN A 322 -0.61 6.63 -13.00
C GLN A 322 -1.69 7.72 -13.08
N VAL A 323 -1.55 8.76 -12.27
CA VAL A 323 -2.50 9.87 -12.21
C VAL A 323 -2.48 10.66 -13.53
N ALA A 324 -3.66 10.96 -14.06
CA ALA A 324 -3.85 11.80 -15.24
C ALA A 324 -4.35 13.19 -14.85
N SER A 325 -3.74 14.25 -15.39
CA SER A 325 -4.14 15.64 -15.15
C SER A 325 -4.22 16.45 -16.44
N GLY A 326 -5.20 17.35 -16.52
CA GLY A 326 -5.42 18.26 -17.65
C GLY A 326 -6.46 17.77 -18.68
N ALA A 327 -6.52 18.46 -19.82
CA ALA A 327 -7.55 18.28 -20.86
C ALA A 327 -7.08 17.42 -22.05
N GLY A 328 -6.07 16.57 -21.85
CA GLY A 328 -5.43 15.78 -22.89
C GLY A 328 -6.09 14.42 -23.15
N ASP A 329 -5.54 13.71 -24.14
CA ASP A 329 -5.77 12.28 -24.27
C ASP A 329 -4.82 11.56 -23.31
N PHE A 330 -5.33 10.50 -22.66
CA PHE A 330 -4.58 9.71 -21.69
C PHE A 330 -4.53 8.26 -22.12
N THR A 331 -3.42 7.58 -21.81
CA THR A 331 -3.24 6.17 -22.13
C THR A 331 -2.51 5.49 -21.00
N TRP A 332 -3.11 4.42 -20.50
CA TRP A 332 -2.54 3.48 -19.56
C TRP A 332 -2.22 2.20 -20.32
N ASP A 333 -1.01 1.71 -20.13
CA ASP A 333 -0.53 0.38 -20.48
C ASP A 333 0.06 -0.24 -19.21
N ALA A 334 0.64 -1.44 -19.28
CA ALA A 334 1.22 -2.08 -18.10
C ALA A 334 2.29 -1.21 -17.41
N THR A 335 3.03 -0.38 -18.14
CA THR A 335 4.07 0.47 -17.51
C THR A 335 3.48 1.60 -16.65
N LYS A 336 2.22 1.97 -16.90
CA LYS A 336 1.52 3.06 -16.20
C LYS A 336 0.33 2.58 -15.37
N PHE A 337 -0.03 1.30 -15.44
CA PHE A 337 -1.11 0.75 -14.64
C PHE A 337 -0.73 -0.63 -14.14
N ALA A 338 -0.47 -0.71 -12.82
CA ALA A 338 -0.01 -1.91 -12.15
C ALA A 338 -0.99 -3.09 -12.26
N GLY A 339 -2.29 -2.79 -12.40
CA GLY A 339 -3.32 -3.82 -12.56
C GLY A 339 -3.27 -4.56 -13.89
N PHE A 340 -2.64 -4.02 -14.95
CA PHE A 340 -2.55 -4.76 -16.21
C PHE A 340 -1.47 -5.84 -16.15
N TYR A 341 -1.80 -6.97 -16.80
CA TYR A 341 -0.89 -8.10 -16.95
C TYR A 341 0.46 -7.66 -17.52
N TYR A 342 1.52 -8.17 -16.91
CA TYR A 342 2.88 -7.92 -17.33
C TYR A 342 3.77 -9.12 -16.99
N ASP A 343 4.44 -9.66 -18.01
CA ASP A 343 5.49 -10.65 -17.85
C ASP A 343 6.85 -9.97 -17.71
N ILE A 344 7.45 -10.08 -16.53
CA ILE A 344 8.74 -9.42 -16.25
C ILE A 344 9.91 -10.08 -16.99
N ASN A 345 9.87 -11.38 -17.23
CA ASN A 345 10.95 -12.13 -17.86
C ASN A 345 11.03 -11.78 -19.35
N ASP A 346 9.88 -11.73 -20.03
CA ASP A 346 9.79 -11.50 -21.47
C ASP A 346 9.56 -10.05 -21.90
N ASP A 347 9.30 -9.12 -20.97
CA ASP A 347 8.93 -7.71 -21.28
C ASP A 347 7.57 -7.59 -21.97
N VAL A 348 6.65 -8.50 -21.67
CA VAL A 348 5.40 -8.62 -22.42
C VAL A 348 4.25 -8.03 -21.63
N SER A 349 3.50 -7.15 -22.30
CA SER A 349 2.18 -6.70 -21.85
C SER A 349 1.23 -6.72 -23.03
N THR A 350 -0.07 -6.75 -22.73
CA THR A 350 -1.09 -6.98 -23.76
C THR A 350 -2.20 -5.94 -23.73
N GLU A 351 -2.41 -5.29 -22.58
CA GLU A 351 -3.56 -4.42 -22.31
C GLU A 351 -3.23 -2.92 -22.45
N SER A 352 -4.22 -2.15 -22.91
CA SER A 352 -4.20 -0.70 -22.87
C SER A 352 -5.59 -0.12 -22.64
N LEU A 353 -5.68 0.95 -21.85
CA LEU A 353 -6.87 1.77 -21.66
C LEU A 353 -6.57 3.20 -22.14
N LYS A 354 -7.39 3.70 -23.06
CA LYS A 354 -7.26 5.04 -23.63
C LYS A 354 -8.49 5.88 -23.36
N VAL A 355 -8.25 7.12 -22.93
CA VAL A 355 -9.25 8.18 -22.86
C VAL A 355 -8.89 9.27 -23.88
N SER A 356 -9.85 9.72 -24.69
CA SER A 356 -9.61 10.71 -25.73
C SER A 356 -10.77 11.65 -25.98
N GLY A 357 -10.46 12.86 -26.46
CA GLY A 357 -11.45 13.86 -26.86
C GLY A 357 -12.28 14.45 -25.71
N ILE A 358 -11.70 14.49 -24.51
CA ILE A 358 -12.35 14.96 -23.28
C ILE A 358 -12.85 16.41 -23.43
N LYS A 359 -14.05 16.68 -22.91
CA LYS A 359 -14.61 18.04 -22.76
C LYS A 359 -15.05 18.27 -21.32
N GLY A 360 -14.26 19.04 -20.56
CA GLY A 360 -14.47 19.14 -19.12
C GLY A 360 -14.22 17.79 -18.47
N ASN A 361 -15.22 17.24 -17.79
CA ASN A 361 -15.20 15.89 -17.21
C ASN A 361 -15.96 14.84 -18.05
N VAL A 362 -16.32 15.17 -19.30
CA VAL A 362 -17.12 14.29 -20.16
C VAL A 362 -16.24 13.65 -21.25
N ILE A 363 -16.17 12.32 -21.23
CA ILE A 363 -15.57 11.51 -22.31
C ILE A 363 -16.65 11.28 -23.39
N PRO A 364 -16.39 11.61 -24.67
CA PRO A 364 -17.36 11.40 -25.74
C PRO A 364 -17.56 9.91 -26.07
N GLU A 365 -18.62 9.59 -26.81
CA GLU A 365 -18.85 8.24 -27.37
C GLU A 365 -17.63 7.76 -28.16
N GLY A 366 -17.16 6.54 -27.87
CA GLY A 366 -15.94 5.97 -28.45
C GLY A 366 -14.63 6.56 -27.92
N GLY A 367 -14.68 7.53 -26.99
CA GLY A 367 -13.51 8.18 -26.40
C GLY A 367 -12.85 7.36 -25.28
N LEU A 368 -13.53 6.36 -24.72
CA LEU A 368 -13.01 5.41 -23.72
C LEU A 368 -12.84 4.04 -24.39
N VAL A 369 -11.59 3.58 -24.54
CA VAL A 369 -11.26 2.37 -25.29
C VAL A 369 -10.32 1.50 -24.46
N TYR A 370 -10.79 0.32 -24.07
CA TYR A 370 -9.94 -0.77 -23.62
C TYR A 370 -9.59 -1.67 -24.82
N SER A 371 -8.33 -2.04 -24.93
CA SER A 371 -7.82 -2.94 -25.97
C SER A 371 -6.84 -3.94 -25.38
N THR A 372 -6.90 -5.19 -25.84
CA THR A 372 -5.93 -6.22 -25.51
C THR A 372 -5.50 -6.97 -26.78
N THR A 373 -4.24 -7.38 -26.85
CA THR A 373 -3.64 -8.08 -28.01
C THR A 373 -2.88 -9.31 -27.54
N ILE A 374 -3.00 -10.41 -28.28
CA ILE A 374 -2.22 -11.63 -27.98
C ILE A 374 -0.75 -11.34 -28.22
N GLU A 375 0.07 -11.65 -27.22
CA GLU A 375 1.52 -11.70 -27.32
C GLU A 375 2.01 -13.10 -26.97
N ASN A 376 3.33 -13.35 -27.03
CA ASN A 376 3.91 -14.64 -26.65
C ASN A 376 5.00 -14.45 -25.61
N VAL A 377 5.05 -15.37 -24.66
CA VAL A 377 6.08 -15.48 -23.62
C VAL A 377 6.78 -16.83 -23.73
N ASP A 378 8.01 -16.91 -23.26
CA ASP A 378 8.77 -18.15 -23.18
C ASP A 378 8.10 -19.09 -22.16
N TYR A 379 8.21 -20.40 -22.40
CA TYR A 379 7.89 -21.35 -21.33
C TYR A 379 8.93 -21.24 -20.21
N GLU A 380 8.49 -21.40 -18.96
CA GLU A 380 9.38 -21.49 -17.80
C GLU A 380 10.49 -22.55 -18.06
N TYR A 381 10.10 -23.74 -18.56
CA TYR A 381 11.05 -24.68 -19.14
C TYR A 381 11.46 -24.29 -20.57
N SER A 382 12.32 -23.28 -20.72
CA SER A 382 12.77 -22.83 -22.05
C SER A 382 13.80 -23.79 -22.67
N ASN A 383 13.38 -24.53 -23.71
CA ASN A 383 14.23 -25.46 -24.47
C ASN A 383 13.79 -25.61 -25.93
N ALA A 384 14.30 -24.71 -26.78
CA ALA A 384 13.99 -24.68 -28.21
C ALA A 384 14.27 -26.01 -28.94
N LYS A 385 15.23 -26.83 -28.49
CA LYS A 385 15.53 -28.14 -29.13
C LYS A 385 14.47 -29.19 -28.84
N ALA A 386 13.74 -29.04 -27.73
CA ALA A 386 12.64 -29.90 -27.34
C ALA A 386 11.27 -29.35 -27.76
N ASN A 387 11.24 -28.28 -28.57
CA ASN A 387 10.05 -27.51 -28.95
C ASN A 387 9.35 -26.79 -27.79
N TRP A 388 10.10 -26.43 -26.74
CA TRP A 388 9.65 -25.52 -25.69
C TRP A 388 10.21 -24.14 -25.99
N GLY A 389 9.51 -23.43 -26.87
CA GLY A 389 9.83 -22.05 -27.24
C GLY A 389 8.93 -21.11 -26.46
N GLN A 390 7.80 -20.75 -27.07
CA GLN A 390 6.85 -19.79 -26.53
C GLN A 390 5.41 -20.28 -26.58
N TYR A 391 4.54 -19.68 -25.77
CA TYR A 391 3.09 -19.83 -25.83
C TYR A 391 2.38 -18.47 -25.82
N PRO A 392 1.15 -18.39 -26.37
CA PRO A 392 0.42 -17.14 -26.41
C PRO A 392 -0.18 -16.80 -25.05
N VAL A 393 -0.14 -15.51 -24.70
CA VAL A 393 -0.77 -14.93 -23.50
C VAL A 393 -1.64 -13.73 -23.87
N ILE A 394 -2.64 -13.47 -23.05
CA ILE A 394 -3.47 -12.27 -23.16
C ILE A 394 -3.99 -11.87 -21.78
N GLY A 395 -3.79 -10.60 -21.42
CA GLY A 395 -4.43 -9.97 -20.29
C GLY A 395 -5.87 -9.62 -20.67
N PHE A 396 -6.82 -10.00 -19.82
CA PHE A 396 -8.23 -9.69 -20.02
C PHE A 396 -8.84 -9.17 -18.72
N PHE A 397 -9.04 -7.86 -18.66
CA PHE A 397 -9.45 -7.13 -17.45
C PHE A 397 -8.56 -7.44 -16.26
N ALA A 398 -7.26 -7.16 -16.38
CA ALA A 398 -6.26 -7.33 -15.31
C ALA A 398 -5.94 -8.78 -14.90
N GLU A 399 -6.49 -9.77 -15.60
CA GLU A 399 -6.20 -11.18 -15.35
C GLU A 399 -5.49 -11.84 -16.53
N GLU A 400 -4.54 -12.72 -16.25
CA GLU A 400 -3.88 -13.54 -17.26
C GLU A 400 -4.82 -14.64 -17.81
N TYR A 401 -4.75 -14.83 -19.13
CA TYR A 401 -5.38 -15.91 -19.87
C TYR A 401 -4.50 -16.43 -21.00
N ILE A 402 -4.73 -17.68 -21.38
CA ILE A 402 -4.11 -18.36 -22.51
C ILE A 402 -5.11 -18.48 -23.66
N PRO A 403 -4.85 -17.91 -24.85
CA PRO A 403 -5.65 -18.14 -26.03
C PRO A 403 -5.60 -19.60 -26.48
N LEU A 404 -6.77 -20.22 -26.67
CA LEU A 404 -6.89 -21.59 -27.19
C LEU A 404 -6.40 -21.71 -28.65
N ASN A 405 -6.27 -20.57 -29.33
CA ASN A 405 -5.67 -20.44 -30.65
C ASN A 405 -4.92 -19.10 -30.69
N ALA A 406 -3.64 -19.14 -31.04
CA ALA A 406 -2.74 -17.99 -31.01
C ALA A 406 -3.19 -16.79 -31.86
N ASP A 407 -4.10 -16.99 -32.83
CA ASP A 407 -4.62 -15.92 -33.70
C ASP A 407 -6.01 -15.42 -33.27
N LYS A 408 -6.54 -15.85 -32.10
CA LYS A 408 -7.92 -15.61 -31.68
C LYS A 408 -8.06 -15.22 -30.21
N ALA A 409 -8.31 -13.93 -29.98
CA ALA A 409 -8.49 -13.36 -28.64
C ALA A 409 -9.87 -13.66 -27.99
N ASP A 410 -10.79 -14.36 -28.67
CA ASP A 410 -12.16 -14.60 -28.21
C ASP A 410 -12.36 -15.96 -27.50
N LYS A 411 -11.31 -16.77 -27.39
CA LYS A 411 -11.37 -18.12 -26.80
C LYS A 411 -10.21 -18.33 -25.85
N LEU A 412 -10.48 -18.22 -24.56
CA LEU A 412 -9.48 -18.13 -23.51
C LEU A 412 -9.63 -19.29 -22.51
N ALA A 413 -8.51 -19.67 -21.88
CA ALA A 413 -8.46 -20.57 -20.74
C ALA A 413 -7.49 -20.02 -19.68
N LYS A 414 -7.61 -20.48 -18.44
CA LYS A 414 -6.63 -20.18 -17.39
C LYS A 414 -5.39 -21.07 -17.56
N LEU A 415 -4.21 -20.49 -17.33
CA LEU A 415 -2.99 -21.25 -17.15
C LEU A 415 -3.09 -22.00 -15.82
N ILE A 416 -2.75 -23.28 -15.81
CA ILE A 416 -2.77 -24.12 -14.60
C ILE A 416 -1.34 -24.35 -14.09
N LEU A 417 -0.40 -24.57 -15.02
CA LEU A 417 0.98 -24.87 -14.69
C LEU A 417 1.88 -24.46 -15.86
N ASP A 418 2.89 -23.66 -15.56
CA ASP A 418 4.11 -23.46 -16.35
C ASP A 418 5.28 -23.61 -15.37
N SER A 419 6.17 -24.57 -15.61
CA SER A 419 7.17 -24.99 -14.61
C SER A 419 8.34 -25.73 -15.26
N ASP A 420 9.55 -25.51 -14.73
CA ASP A 420 10.77 -26.22 -15.08
C ASP A 420 11.22 -27.24 -14.01
N ASP A 421 10.39 -27.45 -12.99
CA ASP A 421 10.69 -28.30 -11.84
C ASP A 421 10.89 -29.76 -12.21
N LYS A 422 11.72 -30.43 -11.41
CA LYS A 422 12.00 -31.87 -11.57
C LYS A 422 11.08 -32.71 -10.69
N TYR A 423 10.13 -33.39 -11.34
CA TYR A 423 9.26 -34.37 -10.71
C TYR A 423 9.72 -35.82 -10.95
N THR A 424 9.56 -36.69 -9.95
CA THR A 424 9.77 -38.14 -10.09
C THR A 424 8.45 -38.87 -9.88
N ILE A 425 7.95 -39.54 -10.92
CA ILE A 425 6.68 -40.29 -10.87
C ILE A 425 6.97 -41.78 -10.87
N ARG A 426 6.53 -42.49 -9.82
CA ARG A 426 6.62 -43.95 -9.79
C ARG A 426 5.48 -44.56 -10.61
N THR A 427 5.72 -45.74 -11.19
CA THR A 427 4.67 -46.47 -11.91
C THR A 427 3.45 -46.74 -11.06
N GLY A 428 2.28 -46.36 -11.57
CA GLY A 428 0.99 -46.46 -10.89
C GLY A 428 0.69 -45.32 -9.90
N GLU A 429 1.58 -44.34 -9.77
CA GLU A 429 1.34 -43.12 -8.99
C GLU A 429 0.94 -41.95 -9.90
N LEU A 430 0.13 -41.06 -9.34
CA LEU A 430 -0.35 -39.84 -9.98
C LEU A 430 0.50 -38.66 -9.50
N LEU A 431 0.93 -37.82 -10.43
CA LEU A 431 1.33 -36.44 -10.15
C LEU A 431 0.12 -35.55 -10.37
N ASP A 432 -0.37 -34.93 -9.30
CA ASP A 432 -1.41 -33.90 -9.34
C ASP A 432 -0.82 -32.62 -9.95
N LEU A 433 -1.53 -32.04 -10.92
CA LEU A 433 -1.16 -30.80 -11.61
C LEU A 433 -2.04 -29.62 -11.17
N GLY A 434 -3.00 -29.83 -10.27
CA GLY A 434 -3.99 -28.83 -9.88
C GLY A 434 -5.30 -28.92 -10.68
N GLU A 435 -6.35 -28.31 -10.16
CA GLU A 435 -7.69 -28.23 -10.78
C GLU A 435 -8.28 -29.60 -11.24
N GLY A 436 -7.87 -30.68 -10.56
CA GLY A 436 -8.30 -32.05 -10.86
C GLY A 436 -7.59 -32.72 -12.04
N TYR A 437 -6.55 -32.10 -12.61
CA TYR A 437 -5.70 -32.70 -13.64
C TYR A 437 -4.55 -33.49 -12.99
N ALA A 438 -4.22 -34.65 -13.56
CA ALA A 438 -3.10 -35.46 -13.08
C ALA A 438 -2.47 -36.28 -14.22
N ILE A 439 -1.17 -36.58 -14.09
CA ILE A 439 -0.45 -37.48 -14.99
C ILE A 439 0.00 -38.75 -14.26
N GLU A 440 -0.08 -39.90 -14.93
CA GLU A 440 0.26 -41.21 -14.36
C GLU A 440 1.34 -41.89 -15.20
N ALA A 441 2.38 -42.41 -14.54
CA ALA A 441 3.34 -43.30 -15.22
C ALA A 441 2.74 -44.72 -15.33
N ARG A 442 2.17 -45.08 -16.49
CA ARG A 442 1.65 -46.43 -16.77
C ARG A 442 2.69 -47.32 -17.46
N GLN A 443 2.64 -48.63 -17.19
CA GLN A 443 3.48 -49.65 -17.85
C GLN A 443 2.63 -50.68 -18.59
#